data_AF-A0A5C6XMU2-F1
#
_entry.id   AF-A0A5C6XMU2-F1
#
_cell.length_a   1.000
_cell.length_b   1.000
_cell.length_c   1.000
_cell.angle_alpha   90.00
_cell.angle_beta   90.00
_cell.angle_gamma   90.00
#
_symmetry.space_group_name_H-M   'P 1'
#
loop_
_entity.id
_entity.type
_entity.pdbx_description
1 polymer ?
#
loop_
_entity_poly.entity_id
_entity_poly.type
_entity_poly.pdbx_seq_one_letter_code
_entity_poly.pdbx_strand_id
1 'polypeptide(L)'
;MSEYTEHKAIANYIKMQYPKVIFTSDSSGIRLSIGNAKKMLALKAKYKIPDLIILHPNNDYNGLIIEIKEKSKTPYLKNGNLSTNKHIQEQNKTLEILNINGYKAVFGVGFNECKEIIDNYLKTK
;
A
#
# COMPACT_ATOMS: atom_id res chain seq x y z
N MET A 1 8.55 -15.79 -0.34
CA MET A 1 8.38 -14.96 -1.55
C MET A 1 8.89 -13.57 -1.23
N SER A 2 9.45 -12.84 -2.19
CA SER A 2 9.86 -11.45 -1.95
C SER A 2 8.66 -10.51 -2.06
N GLU A 3 8.80 -9.30 -1.52
CA GLU A 3 7.81 -8.23 -1.54
C GLU A 3 7.38 -7.94 -2.98
N TYR A 4 8.34 -7.89 -3.90
CA TYR A 4 8.09 -7.71 -5.32
C TYR A 4 7.17 -8.80 -5.91
N THR A 5 7.39 -10.07 -5.56
CA THR A 5 6.55 -11.17 -6.05
C THR A 5 5.12 -11.05 -5.54
N GLU A 6 4.95 -10.70 -4.26
CA GLU A 6 3.63 -10.52 -3.66
C GLU A 6 2.90 -9.31 -4.24
N HIS A 7 3.59 -8.17 -4.36
CA HIS A 7 3.06 -6.96 -4.97
C HIS A 7 2.63 -7.20 -6.42
N LYS A 8 3.45 -7.89 -7.23
CA LYS A 8 3.10 -8.28 -8.59
C LYS A 8 1.85 -9.16 -8.64
N ALA A 9 1.72 -10.12 -7.71
CA ALA A 9 0.55 -10.98 -7.63
C ALA A 9 -0.73 -10.18 -7.30
N ILE A 10 -0.65 -9.23 -6.36
CA ILE A 10 -1.76 -8.32 -6.01
C ILE A 10 -2.16 -7.47 -7.21
N ALA A 11 -1.20 -6.86 -7.91
CA ALA A 11 -1.48 -6.03 -9.08
C ALA A 11 -2.13 -6.84 -10.21
N ASN A 12 -1.67 -8.08 -10.47
CA ASN A 12 -2.29 -8.97 -11.44
C ASN A 12 -3.71 -9.36 -11.03
N TYR A 13 -3.92 -9.64 -9.75
CA TYR A 13 -5.22 -9.97 -9.21
C TYR A 13 -6.25 -8.86 -9.45
N ILE A 14 -5.90 -7.61 -9.13
CA ILE A 14 -6.77 -6.44 -9.38
C ILE A 14 -7.10 -6.33 -10.86
N LYS A 15 -6.11 -6.43 -11.75
CA LYS A 15 -6.32 -6.36 -13.21
C LYS A 15 -7.28 -7.44 -13.72
N MET A 16 -7.22 -8.65 -13.16
CA MET A 16 -8.06 -9.77 -13.58
C MET A 16 -9.48 -9.71 -13.01
N GLN A 17 -9.62 -9.43 -11.71
CA GLN A 17 -10.92 -9.49 -11.03
C GLN A 17 -11.69 -8.17 -11.06
N TYR A 18 -10.96 -7.06 -11.13
CA TYR A 18 -11.52 -5.71 -11.08
C TYR A 18 -10.99 -4.86 -12.25
N PRO A 19 -11.21 -5.27 -13.51
CA PRO A 19 -10.59 -4.65 -14.68
C PRO A 19 -10.97 -3.17 -14.91
N LYS A 20 -12.05 -2.70 -14.25
CA LYS A 20 -12.51 -1.30 -14.32
C LYS A 20 -11.92 -0.41 -13.22
N VAL A 21 -11.20 -0.98 -12.26
CA VAL A 21 -10.63 -0.24 -11.13
C VAL A 21 -9.32 0.40 -11.53
N ILE A 22 -9.22 1.71 -11.29
CA ILE A 22 -8.00 2.47 -11.50
C ILE A 22 -7.14 2.35 -10.24
N PHE A 23 -5.88 1.97 -10.39
CA PHE A 23 -4.92 1.94 -9.30
C PHE A 23 -3.53 2.32 -9.77
N THR A 24 -2.71 2.78 -8.82
CA THR A 24 -1.27 2.95 -9.00
C THR A 24 -0.54 2.17 -7.92
N SER A 25 0.68 1.76 -8.23
CA SER A 25 1.53 0.92 -7.41
C SER A 25 2.95 1.50 -7.43
N ASP A 26 3.60 1.56 -6.26
CA ASP A 26 4.96 2.08 -6.18
C ASP A 26 5.91 1.17 -6.95
N SER A 27 6.75 1.81 -7.74
CA SER A 27 7.77 1.18 -8.57
C SER A 27 9.09 1.00 -7.81
N SER A 28 9.00 0.86 -6.49
CA SER A 28 10.15 0.72 -5.59
C SER A 28 11.03 -0.46 -6.06
N GLY A 29 12.34 -0.21 -6.12
CA GLY A 29 13.32 -1.20 -6.60
C GLY A 29 13.71 -1.09 -8.09
N ILE A 30 13.11 -0.21 -8.88
CA ILE A 30 13.62 0.11 -10.23
C ILE A 30 14.94 0.90 -10.09
N ARG A 31 15.99 0.44 -10.77
CA ARG A 31 17.25 1.21 -10.89
C ARG A 31 17.03 2.44 -11.75
N LEU A 32 17.30 3.61 -11.17
CA LEU A 32 17.27 4.89 -11.86
C LEU A 32 18.69 5.39 -12.12
N SER A 33 18.86 6.15 -13.21
CA SER A 33 20.07 6.96 -13.38
C SER A 33 20.15 8.01 -12.27
N ILE A 34 21.36 8.42 -11.90
CA ILE A 34 21.57 9.42 -10.84
C ILE A 34 20.80 10.72 -11.12
N GLY A 35 20.75 11.14 -12.39
CA GLY A 35 20.01 12.34 -12.80
C GLY A 35 18.50 12.21 -12.57
N ASN A 36 17.91 11.07 -12.93
CA ASN A 36 16.48 10.82 -12.72
C ASN A 36 16.17 10.66 -11.22
N ALA A 37 17.05 10.01 -10.45
CA ALA A 37 16.90 9.88 -9.01
C ALA A 37 16.88 11.26 -8.32
N LYS A 38 17.77 12.18 -8.70
CA LYS A 38 17.77 13.56 -8.17
C LYS A 38 16.45 14.29 -8.48
N LYS A 39 15.94 14.18 -9.72
CA LYS A 39 14.65 14.77 -10.11
C LYS A 39 13.50 14.19 -9.30
N MET A 40 13.45 12.87 -9.11
CA MET A 40 12.41 12.23 -8.29
C MET A 40 12.52 12.60 -6.81
N LEU A 41 13.73 12.71 -6.26
CA LEU A 41 13.94 13.17 -4.89
C LEU A 41 13.42 14.60 -4.68
N ALA A 42 13.60 15.49 -5.66
CA ALA A 42 13.09 16.86 -5.60
C ALA A 42 11.55 16.94 -5.62
N LEU A 43 10.88 15.95 -6.22
CA LEU A 43 9.42 15.85 -6.29
C LEU A 43 8.83 15.00 -5.14
N LYS A 44 9.67 14.46 -4.27
CA LYS A 44 9.24 13.51 -3.25
C LYS A 44 8.41 14.21 -2.19
N ALA A 45 7.28 13.59 -1.84
CA ALA A 45 6.47 14.04 -0.73
C ALA A 45 7.24 13.98 0.60
N LYS A 46 6.85 14.83 1.55
CA LYS A 46 7.33 14.77 2.94
C LYS A 46 6.98 13.43 3.61
N TYR A 47 5.83 12.85 3.23
CA TYR A 47 5.30 11.61 3.79
C TYR A 47 5.78 10.37 3.01
N LYS A 48 5.71 9.20 3.66
CA LYS A 48 5.97 7.91 3.02
C LYS A 48 4.72 7.51 2.23
N ILE A 49 4.78 7.66 0.91
CA ILE A 49 3.67 7.25 0.04
C ILE A 49 3.53 5.72 0.09
N PRO A 50 2.34 5.17 0.38
CA PRO A 50 2.14 3.73 0.45
C PRO A 50 2.23 3.02 -0.90
N ASP A 51 2.45 1.70 -0.84
CA ASP A 51 2.73 0.86 -2.00
C ASP A 51 1.61 0.79 -3.04
N LEU A 52 0.35 0.71 -2.62
CA LEU A 52 -0.80 0.52 -3.51
C LEU A 52 -1.88 1.55 -3.21
N ILE A 53 -2.31 2.27 -4.25
CA ILE A 53 -3.38 3.27 -4.16
C ILE A 53 -4.46 2.91 -5.18
N ILE A 54 -5.65 2.59 -4.68
CA ILE A 54 -6.83 2.28 -5.48
C ILE A 54 -7.74 3.52 -5.49
N LEU A 55 -7.89 4.10 -6.68
CA LEU A 55 -8.64 5.32 -6.94
C LEU A 55 -10.11 4.98 -7.20
N HIS A 56 -10.76 4.41 -6.18
CA HIS A 56 -12.16 4.02 -6.23
C HIS A 56 -12.86 4.45 -4.93
N PRO A 57 -13.64 5.54 -4.94
CA PRO A 57 -14.43 5.91 -3.78
C PRO A 57 -15.58 4.92 -3.55
N ASN A 58 -16.09 4.84 -2.34
CA ASN A 58 -17.35 4.20 -1.99
C ASN A 58 -18.11 5.07 -0.97
N ASN A 59 -19.19 4.56 -0.39
CA ASN A 59 -20.02 5.33 0.55
C ASN A 59 -19.27 5.76 1.83
N ASP A 60 -18.24 5.03 2.23
CA ASP A 60 -17.53 5.24 3.49
C ASP A 60 -16.18 5.95 3.30
N TYR A 61 -15.53 5.77 2.14
CA TYR A 61 -14.15 6.20 1.91
C TYR A 61 -13.92 6.77 0.51
N ASN A 62 -12.98 7.70 0.42
CA ASN A 62 -12.55 8.36 -0.82
C ASN A 62 -11.65 7.49 -1.71
N GLY A 63 -11.15 6.37 -1.20
CA GLY A 63 -10.21 5.47 -1.86
C GLY A 63 -9.59 4.48 -0.88
N LEU A 64 -9.00 3.41 -1.42
CA LEU A 64 -8.29 2.39 -0.63
C LEU A 64 -6.78 2.53 -0.86
N ILE A 65 -6.03 2.56 0.22
CA ILE A 65 -4.58 2.69 0.24
C ILE A 65 -4.00 1.56 1.09
N ILE A 66 -3.04 0.81 0.54
CA ILE A 66 -2.43 -0.34 1.21
C ILE A 66 -0.92 -0.18 1.19
N GLU A 67 -0.33 -0.23 2.38
CA GLU A 67 1.10 -0.47 2.57
C GLU A 67 1.33 -1.98 2.64
N ILE A 68 2.03 -2.55 1.67
CA ILE A 68 2.17 -4.00 1.52
C ILE A 68 3.39 -4.47 2.32
N LYS A 69 3.23 -5.57 3.05
CA LYS A 69 4.32 -6.23 3.77
C LYS A 69 4.43 -7.68 3.38
N GLU A 70 5.65 -8.15 3.21
CA GLU A 70 5.92 -9.58 3.06
C GLU A 70 5.39 -10.36 4.27
N LYS A 71 4.90 -11.58 4.05
CA LYS A 71 4.40 -12.44 5.13
C LYS A 71 5.42 -12.66 6.26
N SER A 72 6.71 -12.73 5.93
CA SER A 72 7.80 -12.87 6.91
C SER A 72 8.28 -11.56 7.53
N LYS A 73 7.78 -10.41 7.06
CA LYS A 73 8.14 -9.05 7.52
C LYS A 73 6.88 -8.28 7.93
N THR A 74 6.02 -8.94 8.71
CA THR A 74 4.84 -8.31 9.31
C THR A 74 5.24 -7.04 10.09
N PRO A 75 4.42 -5.97 10.05
CA PRO A 75 4.68 -4.77 10.83
C PRO A 75 4.36 -5.00 12.32
N TYR A 76 3.76 -6.13 12.67
CA TYR A 76 3.34 -6.48 14.03
C TYR A 76 4.34 -7.40 14.73
N LEU A 77 4.52 -7.18 16.03
CA LEU A 77 5.28 -8.03 16.93
C LEU A 77 4.48 -9.30 17.28
N LYS A 78 5.13 -10.30 17.88
CA LYS A 78 4.47 -11.56 18.29
C LYS A 78 3.29 -11.36 19.25
N ASN A 79 3.27 -10.26 19.99
CA ASN A 79 2.18 -9.90 20.90
C ASN A 79 1.05 -9.11 20.22
N GLY A 80 1.10 -8.90 18.90
CA GLY A 80 0.10 -8.15 18.13
C GLY A 80 0.32 -6.64 18.08
N ASN A 81 1.23 -6.08 18.89
CA ASN A 81 1.52 -4.65 18.86
C ASN A 81 2.29 -4.27 17.58
N LEU A 82 2.07 -3.05 17.10
CA LEU A 82 2.86 -2.51 15.99
C LEU A 82 4.34 -2.37 16.40
N SER A 83 5.23 -2.77 15.50
CA SER A 83 6.68 -2.68 15.68
C SER A 83 7.13 -1.24 15.88
N THR A 84 7.96 -0.99 16.90
CA THR A 84 8.53 0.33 17.20
C THR A 84 9.64 0.74 16.23
N ASN A 85 9.93 -0.08 15.20
CA ASN A 85 10.89 0.26 14.16
C ASN A 85 10.51 1.59 13.49
N LYS A 86 11.46 2.53 13.42
CA LYS A 86 11.25 3.87 12.86
C LYS A 86 10.57 3.85 11.49
N HIS A 87 10.95 2.93 10.62
CA HIS A 87 10.38 2.84 9.28
C HIS A 87 8.88 2.45 9.30
N ILE A 88 8.51 1.48 10.15
CA ILE A 88 7.12 1.06 10.34
C ILE A 88 6.30 2.20 10.96
N GLN A 89 6.87 2.91 11.93
CA GLN A 89 6.21 4.04 12.57
C GLN A 89 5.97 5.21 11.60
N GLU A 90 6.92 5.51 10.71
CA GLU A 90 6.73 6.52 9.65
C GLU A 90 5.65 6.13 8.64
N GLN A 91 5.56 4.85 8.28
CA GLN A 91 4.48 4.31 7.44
C GLN A 91 3.13 4.44 8.14
N ASN A 92 3.04 3.96 9.38
CA ASN A 92 1.82 4.01 10.16
C ASN A 92 1.30 5.45 10.34
N LYS A 93 2.19 6.40 10.63
CA LYS A 93 1.83 7.82 10.72
C LYS A 93 1.21 8.34 9.41
N THR A 94 1.70 7.88 8.26
CA THR A 94 1.12 8.28 6.97
C THR A 94 -0.27 7.65 6.79
N LEU A 95 -0.44 6.37 7.15
CA LEU A 95 -1.74 5.69 7.11
C LEU A 95 -2.76 6.36 8.04
N GLU A 96 -2.38 6.73 9.26
CA GLU A 96 -3.24 7.45 10.21
C GLU A 96 -3.73 8.78 9.64
N ILE A 97 -2.84 9.58 9.05
CA ILE A 97 -3.21 10.85 8.40
C ILE A 97 -4.17 10.61 7.23
N LEU A 98 -3.94 9.57 6.42
CA LEU A 98 -4.82 9.23 5.30
C LEU A 98 -6.21 8.79 5.79
N ASN A 99 -6.28 8.01 6.88
CA ASN A 99 -7.55 7.64 7.51
C ASN A 99 -8.32 8.86 8.03
N ILE A 100 -7.62 9.81 8.68
CA ILE A 100 -8.22 11.08 9.12
C ILE A 100 -8.79 11.87 7.93
N ASN A 101 -8.14 11.78 6.76
CA ASN A 101 -8.57 12.44 5.53
C ASN A 101 -9.65 11.65 4.74
N GLY A 102 -10.25 10.61 5.33
CA GLY A 102 -11.37 9.87 4.74
C GLY A 102 -10.98 8.81 3.71
N TYR A 103 -9.72 8.38 3.68
CA TYR A 103 -9.32 7.19 2.92
C TYR A 103 -9.37 5.95 3.81
N LYS A 104 -9.53 4.76 3.23
CA LYS A 104 -9.23 3.51 3.94
C LYS A 104 -7.75 3.21 3.76
N ALA A 105 -6.92 3.47 4.77
CA ALA A 105 -5.48 3.30 4.69
C ALA A 105 -5.00 2.27 5.72
N VAL A 106 -4.45 1.14 5.25
CA VAL A 106 -4.09 0.00 6.12
C VAL A 106 -2.77 -0.63 5.71
N PHE A 107 -2.16 -1.36 6.64
CA PHE A 107 -1.18 -2.39 6.28
C PHE A 107 -1.90 -3.61 5.69
N GLY A 108 -1.29 -4.25 4.70
CA GLY A 108 -1.72 -5.55 4.19
C GLY A 108 -0.55 -6.54 4.18
N VAL A 109 -0.66 -7.64 4.92
CA VAL A 109 0.42 -8.64 5.04
C VAL A 109 0.23 -9.81 4.09
N GLY A 110 1.05 -9.85 3.04
CA GLY A 110 1.01 -10.89 2.03
C GLY A 110 -0.21 -10.84 1.10
N PHE A 111 -0.21 -11.73 0.11
CA PHE A 111 -1.22 -11.74 -0.95
C PHE A 111 -2.66 -11.97 -0.42
N ASN A 112 -2.86 -12.95 0.45
CA ASN A 112 -4.21 -13.35 0.88
C ASN A 112 -4.91 -12.24 1.66
N GLU A 113 -4.21 -11.58 2.58
CA GLU A 113 -4.76 -10.48 3.37
C GLU A 113 -5.04 -9.26 2.48
N CYS A 114 -4.10 -8.89 1.60
CA CYS A 114 -4.33 -7.81 0.65
C CYS A 114 -5.54 -8.08 -0.25
N LYS A 115 -5.67 -9.31 -0.75
CA LYS A 115 -6.84 -9.74 -1.52
C LYS A 115 -8.13 -9.56 -0.73
N GLU A 116 -8.17 -10.00 0.52
CA GLU A 116 -9.34 -9.88 1.38
C GLU A 116 -9.72 -8.41 1.63
N ILE A 117 -8.73 -7.56 1.93
CA ILE A 117 -8.92 -6.11 2.11
C ILE A 117 -9.52 -5.49 0.84
N ILE A 118 -8.97 -5.81 -0.33
CA ILE A 118 -9.43 -5.31 -1.64
C ILE A 118 -10.85 -5.79 -1.92
N ASP A 119 -11.12 -7.08 -1.74
CA ASP A 119 -12.45 -7.67 -1.96
C ASP A 119 -13.50 -7.03 -1.08
N ASN A 120 -13.23 -6.91 0.21
CA ASN A 120 -14.15 -6.33 1.16
C ASN A 120 -14.39 -4.84 0.85
N TYR A 121 -13.38 -4.12 0.39
CA TYR A 121 -13.53 -2.71 0.03
C TYR A 121 -14.33 -2.48 -1.25
N LEU A 122 -14.01 -3.20 -2.33
CA LEU A 122 -14.60 -3.00 -3.65
C LEU A 122 -15.99 -3.63 -3.81
N LYS A 123 -16.35 -4.58 -2.94
CA LYS A 123 -17.70 -5.18 -2.93
C LYS A 123 -18.68 -4.44 -2.03
N THR A 124 -18.20 -3.60 -1.11
CA THR A 124 -19.08 -2.70 -0.35
C THR A 124 -19.67 -1.68 -1.31
N LYS A 125 -21.00 -1.61 -1.34
CA LYS A 125 -21.75 -0.64 -2.14
C LYS A 125 -21.72 0.73 -1.50
#